data_AF-A9NFV8-F1
#
_entry.id   AF-A9NFV8-F1
#
_cell.length_a   1.000
_cell.length_b   1.000
_cell.length_c   1.000
_cell.angle_alpha   90.00
_cell.angle_beta   90.00
_cell.angle_gamma   90.00
#
_symmetry.space_group_name_H-M   'P 1'
#
loop_
_entity.id
_entity.type
_entity.pdbx_description
1 polymer ?
#
loop_
_entity_poly.entity_id
_entity_poly.type
_entity_poly.pdbx_seq_one_letter_code
_entity_poly.pdbx_strand_id
1 'polypeptide(L)'
;MDLIILDHLNFTYKDHAYIGDDFEIIHDIVITQKSHFKINKSKLNVTVGDYVYVKEDNGYFGIVENIEDEKTHLVVASVDFKELFKVEVLVESFNGNIAAYIEEIIRKTYLQNSDTKQNLNYLSISVETSKLGSFVFDADKVMSIYELLELANRMYGVYIKHEVIFNAGSFSGILIRIVNVTRGLKIKADNLILEDLIINDSSKESTNKAIYYPKTSNLFFKDVVIYYLLTDGTITKDNTSPLRYPKVISKVETYSDNDFLDLDTKVRSVLSVDKTDHQISFMIQKKNHSLDVLRTLDIGDFVEFIYKGKRYDSLVTGIKYSNTFEVATITLGEYRLKLTEKIQILSKNVNSKVGNITVNNSGYSDLDGGEF
;
A
#
# COMPACT_ATOMS: atom_id res chain seq x y z
N MET A 1 -21.94 14.71 -5.51
CA MET A 1 -20.50 14.98 -5.27
C MET A 1 -19.93 15.84 -6.39
N ASP A 2 -19.09 16.83 -6.07
CA ASP A 2 -18.31 17.57 -7.07
C ASP A 2 -16.96 16.86 -7.33
N LEU A 3 -16.62 16.69 -8.61
CA LEU A 3 -15.29 16.34 -9.09
C LEU A 3 -14.61 17.59 -9.63
N ILE A 4 -13.52 18.00 -9.02
CA ILE A 4 -12.75 19.19 -9.40
C ILE A 4 -11.47 18.75 -10.10
N ILE A 5 -11.13 19.42 -11.21
CA ILE A 5 -9.91 19.18 -11.97
C ILE A 5 -8.90 20.29 -11.69
N LEU A 6 -7.68 19.91 -11.32
CA LEU A 6 -6.57 20.81 -11.07
C LEU A 6 -5.41 20.48 -12.01
N ASP A 7 -4.73 21.52 -12.47
CA ASP A 7 -3.54 21.38 -13.30
C ASP A 7 -2.37 20.80 -12.50
N HIS A 8 -1.71 19.78 -13.04
CA HIS A 8 -0.60 19.13 -12.33
C HIS A 8 0.67 19.98 -12.26
N LEU A 9 0.87 20.99 -13.10
CA LEU A 9 2.09 21.80 -13.09
C LEU A 9 2.03 22.93 -12.07
N ASN A 10 0.86 23.52 -11.89
CA ASN A 10 0.71 24.73 -11.07
C ASN A 10 -0.43 24.66 -10.04
N PHE A 11 -1.14 23.54 -9.95
CA PHE A 11 -2.24 23.31 -9.02
C PHE A 11 -3.43 24.27 -9.16
N THR A 12 -3.53 24.95 -10.31
CA THR A 12 -4.65 25.85 -10.59
C THR A 12 -5.89 25.06 -11.01
N TYR A 13 -7.06 25.61 -10.66
CA TYR A 13 -8.34 25.07 -11.09
C TYR A 13 -8.49 25.10 -12.63
N LYS A 14 -8.85 23.96 -13.23
CA LYS A 14 -9.10 23.83 -14.67
C LYS A 14 -10.58 23.74 -15.02
N ASP A 15 -11.31 22.86 -14.32
CA ASP A 15 -12.73 22.59 -14.56
C ASP A 15 -13.37 21.87 -13.36
N HIS A 16 -14.69 21.69 -13.40
CA HIS A 16 -15.43 20.86 -12.45
C HIS A 16 -16.52 20.07 -13.18
N ALA A 17 -16.97 18.96 -12.60
CA ALA A 17 -18.18 18.25 -13.01
C ALA A 17 -18.89 17.64 -11.81
N TYR A 18 -20.16 17.30 -11.97
CA TYR A 18 -20.85 16.49 -10.98
C TYR A 18 -20.63 15.02 -11.28
N ILE A 19 -20.25 14.27 -10.24
CA ILE A 19 -20.24 12.81 -10.29
C ILE A 19 -21.70 12.36 -10.32
N GLY A 20 -22.01 11.49 -11.27
CA GLY A 20 -23.33 10.91 -11.48
C GLY A 20 -23.65 9.82 -10.47
N ASP A 21 -24.45 8.87 -10.93
CA ASP A 21 -24.95 7.73 -10.16
C ASP A 21 -23.95 6.57 -10.02
N ASP A 22 -22.82 6.64 -10.73
CA ASP A 22 -21.83 5.57 -10.81
C ASP A 22 -20.41 6.10 -10.53
N PHE A 23 -19.83 5.62 -9.44
CA PHE A 23 -18.45 5.90 -9.09
C PHE A 23 -17.89 4.85 -8.15
N GLU A 24 -16.56 4.74 -8.18
CA GLU A 24 -15.80 3.96 -7.23
C GLU A 24 -14.57 4.74 -6.81
N ILE A 25 -14.42 4.92 -5.51
CA ILE A 25 -13.25 5.53 -4.90
C ILE A 25 -12.49 4.43 -4.17
N ILE A 26 -11.22 4.26 -4.52
CA ILE A 26 -10.34 3.26 -3.95
C ILE A 26 -9.12 3.96 -3.37
N HIS A 27 -8.99 3.90 -2.04
CA HIS A 27 -7.76 4.20 -1.33
C HIS A 27 -7.08 2.87 -1.03
N ASP A 28 -5.95 2.53 -1.67
CA ASP A 28 -5.26 1.26 -1.42
C ASP A 28 -3.74 1.37 -1.47
N ILE A 29 -3.07 1.16 -0.34
CA ILE A 29 -1.61 1.37 -0.15
C ILE A 29 -0.75 0.16 -0.46
N VAL A 30 -1.33 -0.90 -1.02
CA VAL A 30 -0.61 -2.12 -1.39
C VAL A 30 -0.70 -2.35 -2.89
N ILE A 31 -1.86 -2.11 -3.50
CA ILE A 31 -2.08 -2.31 -4.93
C ILE A 31 -2.57 -1.01 -5.54
N THR A 32 -1.91 -0.61 -6.63
CA THR A 32 -2.42 0.44 -7.52
C THR A 32 -3.70 -0.02 -8.18
N GLN A 33 -4.80 0.63 -7.82
CA GLN A 33 -6.12 0.43 -8.40
C GLN A 33 -6.67 1.77 -8.86
N LYS A 34 -7.50 1.72 -9.89
CA LYS A 34 -8.13 2.90 -10.47
C LYS A 34 -9.46 3.17 -9.77
N SER A 35 -9.61 4.37 -9.25
CA SER A 35 -10.91 4.97 -8.95
C SER A 35 -11.54 5.43 -10.26
N HIS A 36 -12.87 5.33 -10.40
CA HIS A 36 -13.59 5.80 -11.58
C HIS A 36 -14.75 6.72 -11.19
N PHE A 37 -15.00 7.69 -12.05
CA PHE A 37 -16.04 8.70 -11.86
C PHE A 37 -16.81 8.89 -13.16
N LYS A 38 -18.06 8.43 -13.19
CA LYS A 38 -19.00 8.78 -14.25
C LYS A 38 -19.45 10.22 -14.01
N ILE A 39 -19.24 11.10 -14.98
CA ILE A 39 -19.57 12.52 -14.82
C ILE A 39 -20.69 12.96 -15.76
N ASN A 40 -21.43 13.98 -15.33
CA ASN A 40 -22.62 14.48 -16.05
C ASN A 40 -22.31 15.41 -17.25
N LYS A 41 -21.06 15.49 -17.69
CA LYS A 41 -20.63 16.30 -18.83
C LYS A 41 -20.16 15.41 -19.97
N SER A 42 -20.38 15.86 -21.21
CA SER A 42 -19.82 15.24 -22.42
C SER A 42 -18.45 15.80 -22.80
N LYS A 43 -18.01 16.89 -22.17
CA LYS A 43 -16.68 17.48 -22.34
C LYS A 43 -16.20 18.05 -21.01
N LEU A 44 -14.92 17.84 -20.71
CA LEU A 44 -14.25 18.35 -19.53
C LEU A 44 -12.85 18.83 -19.92
N ASN A 45 -12.42 19.99 -19.43
CA ASN A 45 -11.04 20.45 -19.62
C ASN A 45 -10.10 19.70 -18.66
N VAL A 46 -9.71 18.50 -19.07
CA VAL A 46 -8.86 17.57 -18.30
C VAL A 46 -7.89 16.86 -19.23
N THR A 47 -6.69 16.59 -18.74
CA THR A 47 -5.68 15.80 -19.42
C THR A 47 -5.13 14.72 -18.49
N VAL A 48 -4.66 13.62 -19.06
CA VAL A 48 -3.96 12.57 -18.29
C VAL A 48 -2.77 13.22 -17.56
N GLY A 49 -2.62 12.89 -16.28
CA GLY A 49 -1.64 13.49 -15.38
C GLY A 49 -2.18 14.65 -14.53
N ASP A 50 -3.28 15.30 -14.91
CA ASP A 50 -3.95 16.29 -14.05
C ASP A 50 -4.45 15.67 -12.75
N TYR A 51 -4.75 16.50 -11.75
CA TYR A 51 -5.32 16.01 -10.51
C TYR A 51 -6.85 16.07 -10.52
N VAL A 52 -7.44 15.09 -9.86
CA VAL A 52 -8.86 15.07 -9.49
C VAL A 52 -9.01 15.23 -7.99
N TYR A 53 -9.98 16.03 -7.59
CA TYR A 53 -10.36 16.20 -6.19
C TYR A 53 -11.86 16.01 -6.02
N VAL A 54 -12.25 15.04 -5.20
CA VAL A 54 -13.65 14.83 -4.82
C VAL A 54 -13.93 15.67 -3.57
N LYS A 55 -14.75 16.71 -3.74
CA LYS A 55 -14.97 17.73 -2.69
C LYS A 55 -15.76 17.21 -1.50
N GLU A 56 -16.68 16.28 -1.73
CA GLU A 56 -17.56 15.75 -0.70
C GLU A 56 -16.74 15.02 0.37
N ASP A 57 -16.84 15.50 1.63
CA ASP A 57 -16.08 15.02 2.79
C ASP A 57 -14.55 14.90 2.55
N ASN A 58 -14.00 15.69 1.60
CA ASN A 58 -12.61 15.58 1.11
C ASN A 58 -12.27 14.14 0.69
N GLY A 59 -13.22 13.45 0.07
CA GLY A 59 -13.26 12.00 -0.01
C GLY A 59 -12.19 11.34 -0.89
N TYR A 60 -11.56 12.10 -1.80
CA TYR A 60 -10.50 11.57 -2.67
C TYR A 60 -9.65 12.66 -3.32
N PHE A 61 -8.35 12.37 -3.47
CA PHE A 61 -7.41 13.15 -4.26
C PHE A 61 -6.50 12.21 -5.06
N GLY A 62 -6.42 12.41 -6.37
CA GLY A 62 -5.74 11.47 -7.26
C GLY A 62 -5.26 12.08 -8.56
N ILE A 63 -4.62 11.26 -9.38
CA ILE A 63 -3.99 11.60 -10.65
C ILE A 63 -4.79 10.94 -11.78
N VAL A 64 -5.24 11.71 -12.76
CA VAL A 64 -5.97 11.19 -13.93
C VAL A 64 -5.07 10.24 -14.72
N GLU A 65 -5.52 9.01 -14.92
CA GLU A 65 -4.83 8.04 -15.78
C GLU A 65 -5.57 7.80 -17.10
N ASN A 66 -6.90 7.90 -17.11
CA ASN A 66 -7.69 7.68 -18.31
C ASN A 66 -8.94 8.57 -18.34
N ILE A 67 -9.39 8.94 -19.53
CA ILE A 67 -10.64 9.66 -19.79
C ILE A 67 -11.33 8.92 -20.93
N GLU A 68 -12.48 8.31 -20.63
CA GLU A 68 -13.27 7.58 -21.62
C GLU A 68 -14.47 8.45 -22.04
N ASP A 69 -14.63 8.61 -23.35
CA ASP A 69 -15.75 9.34 -23.94
C ASP A 69 -16.85 8.35 -24.33
N GLU A 70 -17.86 8.25 -23.47
CA GLU A 70 -19.09 7.58 -23.82
C GLU A 70 -20.05 8.58 -24.44
N LYS A 71 -20.83 8.15 -25.45
CA LYS A 71 -21.68 9.03 -26.29
C LYS A 71 -22.55 10.03 -25.51
N THR A 72 -22.89 9.74 -24.26
CA THR A 72 -23.73 10.56 -23.39
C THR A 72 -23.03 11.14 -22.16
N HIS A 73 -21.82 10.67 -21.81
CA HIS A 73 -21.14 11.03 -20.57
C HIS A 73 -19.64 10.69 -20.65
N LEU A 74 -18.84 11.31 -19.78
CA LEU A 74 -17.43 10.93 -19.64
C LEU A 74 -17.22 10.05 -18.41
N VAL A 75 -16.27 9.13 -18.48
CA VAL A 75 -15.74 8.39 -17.33
C VAL A 75 -14.30 8.81 -17.11
N VAL A 76 -14.02 9.38 -15.94
CA VAL A 76 -12.67 9.77 -15.53
C VAL A 76 -12.12 8.69 -14.62
N ALA A 77 -11.04 8.03 -15.03
CA ALA A 77 -10.31 7.10 -14.18
C ALA A 77 -9.05 7.74 -13.63
N SER A 78 -8.78 7.52 -12.36
CA SER A 78 -7.62 8.08 -11.67
C SER A 78 -7.03 7.08 -10.70
N VAL A 79 -5.76 7.29 -10.37
CA VAL A 79 -5.09 6.57 -9.29
C VAL A 79 -4.84 7.50 -8.11
N ASP A 80 -4.69 6.92 -6.94
CA ASP A 80 -4.43 7.66 -5.70
C ASP A 80 -3.18 8.53 -5.81
N PHE A 81 -3.20 9.72 -5.20
CA PHE A 81 -2.08 10.67 -5.25
C PHE A 81 -0.74 10.08 -4.79
N LYS A 82 -0.74 9.05 -3.93
CA LYS A 82 0.51 8.38 -3.52
C LYS A 82 1.31 7.80 -4.69
N GLU A 83 0.68 7.56 -5.84
CA GLU A 83 1.36 7.06 -7.05
C GLU A 83 2.43 8.02 -7.55
N LEU A 84 2.35 9.30 -7.17
CA LEU A 84 3.41 10.28 -7.36
C LEU A 84 4.77 9.73 -6.89
N PHE A 85 4.79 9.01 -5.75
CA PHE A 85 6.01 8.50 -5.10
C PHE A 85 6.60 7.25 -5.76
N LYS A 86 6.09 6.79 -6.91
CA LYS A 86 6.70 5.70 -7.66
C LYS A 86 7.96 6.09 -8.43
N VAL A 87 8.36 7.35 -8.39
CA VAL A 87 9.64 7.80 -8.95
C VAL A 87 10.80 7.11 -8.25
N GLU A 88 11.78 6.66 -9.04
CA GLU A 88 13.01 6.05 -8.57
C GLU A 88 14.01 7.11 -8.10
N VAL A 89 14.69 6.81 -7.00
CA VAL A 89 15.75 7.64 -6.43
C VAL A 89 16.94 6.78 -6.02
N LEU A 90 18.11 7.41 -5.97
CA LEU A 90 19.27 6.83 -5.32
C LEU A 90 19.07 6.94 -3.81
N VAL A 91 19.11 5.82 -3.09
CA VAL A 91 19.04 5.80 -1.63
C VAL A 91 20.41 5.51 -1.03
N GLU A 92 20.73 6.24 0.03
CA GLU A 92 21.97 6.08 0.78
C GLU A 92 21.67 5.54 2.18
N SER A 93 22.57 4.70 2.70
CA SER A 93 22.48 4.23 4.08
C SER A 93 22.38 5.41 5.04
N PHE A 94 21.49 5.31 6.01
CA PHE A 94 21.14 6.40 6.91
C PHE A 94 21.04 5.92 8.35
N ASN A 95 21.43 6.76 9.31
CA ASN A 95 21.24 6.52 10.73
C ASN A 95 20.82 7.82 11.41
N GLY A 96 19.63 7.84 12.02
CA GLY A 96 19.08 9.04 12.64
C GLY A 96 17.56 9.06 12.64
N ASN A 97 16.97 10.25 12.51
CA ASN A 97 15.53 10.42 12.43
C ASN A 97 15.01 10.00 11.05
N ILE A 98 14.28 8.89 11.00
CA ILE A 98 13.74 8.32 9.77
C ILE A 98 12.82 9.29 9.02
N ALA A 99 12.01 10.07 9.74
CA ALA A 99 11.11 11.03 9.10
C ALA A 99 11.84 12.20 8.44
N ALA A 100 12.96 12.64 9.02
CA ALA A 100 13.81 13.67 8.43
C ALA A 100 14.49 13.17 7.14
N TYR A 101 14.91 11.91 7.13
CA TYR A 101 15.47 11.29 5.91
C TYR A 101 14.45 11.19 4.78
N ILE A 102 13.22 10.76 5.08
CA ILE A 102 12.13 10.73 4.10
C ILE A 102 11.81 12.15 3.60
N GLU A 103 11.73 13.13 4.50
CA GLU A 103 11.56 14.53 4.12
C GLU A 103 12.63 14.99 3.13
N GLU A 104 13.91 14.73 3.44
CA GLU A 104 15.03 15.13 2.60
C GLU A 104 14.92 14.55 1.18
N ILE A 105 14.57 13.27 1.06
CA ILE A 105 14.37 12.61 -0.23
C ILE A 105 13.22 13.25 -1.00
N ILE A 106 12.06 13.46 -0.36
CA ILE A 106 10.91 14.08 -1.03
C ILE A 106 11.25 15.53 -1.46
N ARG A 107 11.96 16.29 -0.61
CA ARG A 107 12.40 17.66 -0.93
C ARG A 107 13.34 17.69 -2.11
N LYS A 108 14.39 16.86 -2.12
CA LYS A 108 15.34 16.78 -3.24
C LYS A 108 14.64 16.41 -4.55
N THR A 109 13.67 15.50 -4.49
CA THR A 109 12.98 15.00 -5.69
C THR A 109 11.97 15.99 -6.25
N TYR A 110 11.16 16.64 -5.41
CA TYR A 110 10.00 17.44 -5.88
C TYR A 110 10.05 18.92 -5.55
N LEU A 111 11.02 19.41 -4.76
CA LEU A 111 11.07 20.82 -4.36
C LEU A 111 12.41 21.50 -4.67
N GLN A 112 13.48 20.72 -4.75
CA GLN A 112 14.85 21.21 -4.89
C GLN A 112 15.57 20.52 -6.07
N ASN A 113 14.82 19.95 -7.00
CA ASN A 113 15.39 19.31 -8.18
C ASN A 113 16.00 20.37 -9.10
N SER A 114 17.13 20.03 -9.72
CA SER A 114 17.80 20.89 -10.70
C SER A 114 17.00 21.03 -11.99
N ASP A 115 16.24 20.00 -12.38
CA ASP A 115 15.21 20.13 -13.41
C ASP A 115 13.95 20.76 -12.80
N THR A 116 13.76 22.04 -13.11
CA THR A 116 12.64 22.83 -12.57
C THR A 116 11.27 22.32 -13.00
N LYS A 117 11.18 21.50 -14.05
CA LYS A 117 9.91 20.87 -14.46
C LYS A 117 9.49 19.70 -13.57
N GLN A 118 10.42 19.12 -12.82
CA GLN A 118 10.12 18.08 -11.83
C GLN A 118 9.65 18.67 -10.50
N ASN A 119 9.91 19.97 -10.27
CA ASN A 119 9.52 20.63 -9.02
C ASN A 119 8.02 20.91 -8.98
N LEU A 120 7.38 20.48 -7.90
CA LEU A 120 5.98 20.73 -7.57
C LEU A 120 5.92 21.88 -6.54
N ASN A 121 5.95 23.12 -7.02
CA ASN A 121 6.07 24.31 -6.15
C ASN A 121 4.88 24.52 -5.19
N TYR A 122 3.77 23.81 -5.41
CA TYR A 122 2.59 23.80 -4.56
C TYR A 122 2.64 22.71 -3.47
N LEU A 123 3.68 21.88 -3.44
CA LEU A 123 3.89 20.86 -2.42
C LEU A 123 4.55 21.47 -1.18
N SER A 124 4.11 21.05 0.00
CA SER A 124 4.73 21.37 1.28
C SER A 124 4.85 20.11 2.12
N ILE A 125 5.77 20.10 3.08
CA ILE A 125 6.07 18.92 3.89
C ILE A 125 6.08 19.33 5.37
N SER A 126 5.42 18.53 6.21
CA SER A 126 5.38 18.62 7.66
C SER A 126 5.91 17.33 8.26
N VAL A 127 6.92 17.43 9.13
CA VAL A 127 7.45 16.29 9.89
C VAL A 127 6.83 16.29 11.28
N GLU A 128 6.04 15.26 11.58
CA GLU A 128 5.23 15.15 12.80
C GLU A 128 5.66 13.98 13.69
N THR A 129 6.80 13.37 13.37
CA THR A 129 7.41 12.28 14.16
C THR A 129 8.92 12.39 14.20
N SER A 130 9.53 11.84 15.25
CA SER A 130 10.97 11.84 15.48
C SER A 130 11.49 10.42 15.76
N LYS A 131 11.08 9.46 14.94
CA LYS A 131 11.44 8.05 15.13
C LYS A 131 12.90 7.80 14.71
N LEU A 132 13.73 7.40 15.67
CA LEU A 132 15.13 7.02 15.40
C LEU A 132 15.21 5.61 14.81
N GLY A 133 16.09 5.43 13.83
CA GLY A 133 16.34 4.15 13.18
C GLY A 133 17.52 4.23 12.20
N SER A 134 17.76 3.11 11.53
CA SER A 134 18.79 3.02 10.49
C SER A 134 18.30 2.27 9.26
N PHE A 135 18.71 2.73 8.09
CA PHE A 135 18.63 1.99 6.84
C PHE A 135 20.03 1.65 6.36
N VAL A 136 20.21 0.42 5.92
CA VAL A 136 21.45 -0.01 5.30
C VAL A 136 21.12 -0.52 3.92
N PHE A 137 21.65 0.18 2.93
CA PHE A 137 21.51 -0.15 1.52
C PHE A 137 22.87 -0.54 0.96
N ASP A 138 22.86 -1.27 -0.16
CA ASP A 138 24.06 -1.47 -0.95
C ASP A 138 24.47 -0.15 -1.62
N ALA A 139 25.75 -0.04 -2.01
CA ALA A 139 26.20 1.10 -2.78
C ALA A 139 25.38 1.25 -4.07
N ASP A 140 25.05 2.49 -4.43
CA ASP A 140 24.27 2.85 -5.60
C ASP A 140 22.87 2.21 -5.68
N LYS A 141 22.28 1.89 -4.52
CA LYS A 141 20.95 1.29 -4.47
C LYS A 141 19.91 2.26 -5.02
N VAL A 142 19.24 1.83 -6.09
CA VAL A 142 18.05 2.48 -6.64
C VAL A 142 16.81 1.78 -6.11
N MET A 143 15.83 2.58 -5.68
CA MET A 143 14.48 2.14 -5.35
C MET A 143 13.50 3.32 -5.50
N SER A 144 12.21 3.03 -5.57
CA SER A 144 11.19 4.08 -5.56
C SER A 144 11.04 4.71 -4.17
N ILE A 145 10.60 5.98 -4.12
CA ILE A 145 10.23 6.61 -2.85
C ILE A 145 9.13 5.80 -2.17
N TYR A 146 8.20 5.24 -2.93
CA TYR A 146 7.15 4.35 -2.45
C TYR A 146 7.69 3.12 -1.71
N GLU A 147 8.64 2.39 -2.28
CA GLU A 147 9.25 1.23 -1.61
C GLU A 147 10.00 1.65 -0.34
N LEU A 148 10.60 2.85 -0.32
CA LEU A 148 11.27 3.37 0.86
C LEU A 148 10.27 3.70 1.97
N LEU A 149 9.12 4.27 1.63
CA LEU A 149 8.01 4.51 2.55
C LEU A 149 7.45 3.21 3.13
N GLU A 150 7.30 2.17 2.31
CA GLU A 150 6.90 0.83 2.76
C GLU A 150 7.91 0.25 3.75
N LEU A 151 9.21 0.35 3.43
CA LEU A 151 10.28 -0.08 4.32
C LEU A 151 10.26 0.68 5.66
N ALA A 152 10.07 2.00 5.61
CA ALA A 152 9.97 2.86 6.80
C ALA A 152 8.76 2.52 7.67
N ASN A 153 7.62 2.23 7.05
CA ASN A 153 6.41 1.82 7.76
C ASN A 153 6.62 0.47 8.47
N ARG A 154 7.10 -0.54 7.74
CA ARG A 154 7.34 -1.89 8.27
C ARG A 154 8.37 -1.93 9.39
N MET A 155 9.48 -1.19 9.24
CA MET A 155 10.56 -1.23 10.22
C MET A 155 10.31 -0.31 11.42
N TYR A 156 9.68 0.85 11.18
CA TYR A 156 9.67 1.95 12.15
C TYR A 156 8.30 2.55 12.44
N GLY A 157 7.25 2.15 11.71
CA GLY A 157 5.89 2.70 11.84
C GLY A 157 5.78 4.13 11.30
N VAL A 158 6.70 4.56 10.45
CA VAL A 158 6.67 5.90 9.83
C VAL A 158 5.93 5.83 8.51
N TYR A 159 4.93 6.69 8.33
CA TYR A 159 4.06 6.72 7.14
C TYR A 159 3.77 8.16 6.70
N ILE A 160 3.18 8.33 5.52
CA ILE A 160 2.81 9.65 4.97
C ILE A 160 1.30 9.80 4.81
N LYS A 161 0.77 10.96 5.15
CA LYS A 161 -0.57 11.40 4.76
C LYS A 161 -0.45 12.59 3.81
N HIS A 162 -1.46 12.80 2.97
CA HIS A 162 -1.54 13.99 2.13
C HIS A 162 -2.84 14.75 2.42
N GLU A 163 -2.79 16.08 2.33
CA GLU A 163 -3.93 16.96 2.55
C GLU A 163 -3.92 18.09 1.53
N VAL A 164 -5.07 18.39 0.93
CA VAL A 164 -5.22 19.54 0.03
C VAL A 164 -5.43 20.80 0.85
N ILE A 165 -4.58 21.80 0.65
CA ILE A 165 -4.60 23.06 1.38
C ILE A 165 -5.45 24.09 0.64
N PHE A 166 -6.37 24.71 1.36
CA PHE A 166 -7.17 25.83 0.87
C PHE A 166 -6.73 27.15 1.52
N ASN A 167 -6.66 28.22 0.73
CA ASN A 167 -6.47 29.58 1.21
C ASN A 167 -7.63 30.45 0.73
N ALA A 168 -8.39 31.03 1.67
CA ALA A 168 -9.58 31.83 1.39
C ALA A 168 -10.59 31.15 0.43
N GLY A 169 -10.73 29.82 0.52
CA GLY A 169 -11.64 29.03 -0.32
C GLY A 169 -11.06 28.58 -1.67
N SER A 170 -9.84 28.99 -2.01
CA SER A 170 -9.12 28.58 -3.23
C SER A 170 -8.10 27.48 -2.95
N PHE A 171 -7.90 26.58 -3.91
CA PHE A 171 -6.80 25.61 -3.87
C PHE A 171 -5.46 26.35 -3.81
N SER A 172 -4.61 25.97 -2.85
CA SER A 172 -3.33 26.65 -2.60
C SER A 172 -2.13 25.72 -2.61
N GLY A 173 -2.33 24.43 -2.33
CA GLY A 173 -1.27 23.44 -2.42
C GLY A 173 -1.64 22.09 -1.82
N ILE A 174 -0.63 21.25 -1.63
CA ILE A 174 -0.74 19.93 -1.03
C ILE A 174 0.27 19.85 0.13
N LEU A 175 -0.18 19.39 1.29
CA LEU A 175 0.65 19.12 2.45
C LEU A 175 0.92 17.62 2.54
N ILE A 176 2.19 17.23 2.49
CA ILE A 176 2.65 15.89 2.88
C ILE A 176 2.97 15.91 4.36
N ARG A 177 2.31 15.06 5.13
CA ARG A 177 2.51 14.91 6.58
C ARG A 177 3.22 13.60 6.84
N ILE A 178 4.46 13.66 7.32
CA ILE A 178 5.22 12.47 7.72
C ILE A 178 4.92 12.20 9.18
N VAL A 179 4.13 11.16 9.44
CA VAL A 179 3.54 10.85 10.74
C VAL A 179 4.05 9.51 11.26
N ASN A 180 3.91 9.28 12.56
CA ASN A 180 4.04 7.95 13.14
C ASN A 180 2.65 7.30 13.18
N VAL A 181 2.58 6.00 12.95
CA VAL A 181 1.36 5.26 13.28
C VAL A 181 1.26 5.18 14.79
N THR A 182 0.33 5.95 15.36
CA THR A 182 0.17 6.12 16.81
C THR A 182 -1.01 5.33 17.38
N ARG A 183 -1.92 4.83 16.52
CA ARG A 183 -3.17 4.23 16.94
C ARG A 183 -3.18 2.73 16.63
N GLY A 184 -3.07 1.92 17.68
CA GLY A 184 -3.43 0.50 17.65
C GLY A 184 -4.90 0.36 17.97
N LEU A 185 -5.73 0.08 16.97
CA LEU A 185 -7.15 -0.21 17.15
C LEU A 185 -7.34 -1.69 17.46
N LYS A 186 -8.31 -2.02 18.30
CA LYS A 186 -8.66 -3.42 18.60
C LYS A 186 -10.08 -3.70 18.13
N ILE A 187 -10.21 -4.59 17.15
CA ILE A 187 -11.49 -4.99 16.58
C ILE A 187 -11.78 -6.42 17.02
N LYS A 188 -12.74 -6.59 17.93
CA LYS A 188 -13.26 -7.92 18.30
C LYS A 188 -14.41 -8.26 17.38
N ALA A 189 -14.10 -8.83 16.22
CA ALA A 189 -15.06 -9.08 15.14
C ALA A 189 -16.21 -10.01 15.57
N ASP A 190 -15.97 -10.94 16.50
CA ASP A 190 -17.03 -11.82 17.05
C ASP A 190 -18.17 -11.04 17.74
N ASN A 191 -17.90 -9.81 18.18
CA ASN A 191 -18.87 -8.95 18.85
C ASN A 191 -19.49 -7.91 17.91
N LEU A 192 -19.14 -7.95 16.62
CA LEU A 192 -19.54 -6.97 15.62
C LEU A 192 -20.33 -7.67 14.52
N ILE A 193 -21.31 -6.97 13.96
CA ILE A 193 -21.96 -7.39 12.72
C ILE A 193 -21.14 -6.77 11.59
N LEU A 194 -20.21 -7.56 11.04
CA LEU A 194 -19.42 -7.19 9.88
C LEU A 194 -20.04 -7.87 8.65
N GLU A 195 -20.53 -7.05 7.71
CA GLU A 195 -21.08 -7.54 6.44
C GLU A 195 -19.93 -8.01 5.54
N ASP A 196 -20.18 -9.07 4.75
CA ASP A 196 -19.22 -9.63 3.78
C ASP A 196 -17.79 -9.86 4.33
N LEU A 197 -17.71 -10.32 5.59
CA LEU A 197 -16.42 -10.66 6.21
C LEU A 197 -15.75 -11.84 5.49
N ILE A 198 -14.62 -11.57 4.87
CA ILE A 198 -13.74 -12.53 4.21
C ILE A 198 -12.37 -12.47 4.89
N ILE A 199 -11.85 -13.63 5.29
CA ILE A 199 -10.50 -13.76 5.85
C ILE A 199 -9.74 -14.77 5.01
N ASN A 200 -8.68 -14.31 4.36
CA ASN A 200 -7.73 -15.13 3.62
C ASN A 200 -6.38 -15.06 4.32
N ASP A 201 -5.94 -16.17 4.89
CA ASP A 201 -4.58 -16.32 5.37
C ASP A 201 -3.66 -16.64 4.19
N SER A 202 -2.49 -16.00 4.16
CA SER A 202 -1.43 -16.44 3.28
C SER A 202 -1.00 -17.86 3.66
N SER A 203 -0.85 -18.73 2.67
CA SER A 203 -0.16 -20.02 2.86
C SER A 203 1.36 -19.88 2.70
N LYS A 204 1.84 -18.65 2.44
CA LYS A 204 3.25 -18.33 2.36
C LYS A 204 3.80 -18.35 3.77
N GLU A 205 4.81 -19.18 3.94
CA GLU A 205 5.47 -19.30 5.23
C GLU A 205 6.64 -18.30 5.25
N SER A 206 6.70 -17.47 6.28
CA SER A 206 7.68 -16.38 6.37
C SER A 206 9.12 -16.91 6.45
N THR A 207 10.05 -16.15 5.85
CA THR A 207 11.49 -16.44 5.96
C THR A 207 11.91 -16.31 7.43
N ASN A 208 12.44 -17.40 7.99
CA ASN A 208 12.83 -17.45 9.42
C ASN A 208 14.30 -17.85 9.61
N LYS A 209 15.06 -17.91 8.52
CA LYS A 209 16.51 -18.09 8.49
C LYS A 209 17.10 -17.27 7.36
N ALA A 210 18.16 -16.52 7.63
CA ALA A 210 18.94 -15.82 6.61
C ALA A 210 20.38 -16.33 6.64
N ILE A 211 20.93 -16.64 5.47
CA ILE A 211 22.32 -17.09 5.30
C ILE A 211 23.04 -16.08 4.43
N TYR A 212 24.07 -15.46 5.00
CA TYR A 212 24.92 -14.50 4.30
C TYR A 212 26.24 -15.17 3.93
N TYR A 213 26.46 -15.35 2.63
CA TYR A 213 27.76 -15.82 2.12
C TYR A 213 28.66 -14.63 1.78
N PRO A 214 29.97 -14.71 2.11
CA PRO A 214 30.91 -13.69 1.68
C PRO A 214 31.02 -13.69 0.15
N LYS A 215 31.08 -12.50 -0.45
CA LYS A 215 31.45 -12.38 -1.87
C LYS A 215 32.86 -12.92 -2.06
N THR A 216 33.11 -13.54 -3.21
CA THR A 216 34.45 -14.08 -3.57
C THR A 216 35.53 -12.99 -3.59
N SER A 217 35.13 -11.72 -3.78
CA SER A 217 36.00 -10.54 -3.76
C SER A 217 36.40 -10.07 -2.35
N ASN A 218 35.86 -10.65 -1.27
CA ASN A 218 36.19 -10.23 0.09
C ASN A 218 37.64 -10.58 0.47
N LEU A 219 38.34 -9.61 1.02
CA LEU A 219 39.70 -9.72 1.52
C LEU A 219 39.73 -10.10 3.00
N PHE A 220 38.82 -9.54 3.82
CA PHE A 220 38.86 -9.65 5.28
C PHE A 220 37.85 -10.66 5.85
N PHE A 221 36.57 -10.53 5.49
CA PHE A 221 35.48 -11.29 6.09
C PHE A 221 35.04 -12.42 5.16
N LYS A 222 35.33 -13.66 5.56
CA LYS A 222 35.15 -14.88 4.75
C LYS A 222 34.27 -15.94 5.40
N ASP A 223 33.68 -15.65 6.55
CA ASP A 223 32.83 -16.58 7.27
C ASP A 223 31.38 -16.48 6.80
N VAL A 224 30.71 -17.63 6.73
CA VAL A 224 29.26 -17.64 6.49
C VAL A 224 28.56 -17.21 7.78
N VAL A 225 27.73 -16.18 7.69
CA VAL A 225 26.95 -15.68 8.83
C VAL A 225 25.51 -16.14 8.71
N ILE A 226 24.97 -16.74 9.78
CA ILE A 226 23.60 -17.28 9.78
C ILE A 226 22.79 -16.62 10.88
N TYR A 227 21.60 -16.16 10.51
CA TYR A 227 20.64 -15.54 11.39
C TYR A 227 19.34 -16.34 11.42
N TYR A 228 18.66 -16.27 12.56
CA TYR A 228 17.44 -16.99 12.86
C TYR A 228 16.41 -16.04 13.45
N LEU A 229 15.23 -16.00 12.86
CA LEU A 229 14.06 -15.35 13.46
C LEU A 229 13.46 -16.29 14.51
N LEU A 230 13.18 -15.75 15.70
CA LEU A 230 12.53 -16.47 16.80
C LEU A 230 11.02 -16.17 16.82
N THR A 231 10.26 -17.04 17.49
CA THR A 231 8.78 -16.92 17.57
C THR A 231 8.31 -15.70 18.35
N ASP A 232 9.18 -15.08 19.15
CA ASP A 232 8.93 -13.80 19.83
C ASP A 232 9.26 -12.57 18.97
N GLY A 233 9.73 -12.78 17.74
CA GLY A 233 10.11 -11.73 16.80
C GLY A 233 11.55 -11.22 16.94
N THR A 234 12.35 -11.77 17.87
CA THR A 234 13.76 -11.43 18.00
C THR A 234 14.62 -12.20 16.99
N ILE A 235 15.81 -11.67 16.67
CA ILE A 235 16.77 -12.31 15.75
C ILE A 235 17.99 -12.77 16.55
N THR A 236 18.44 -14.01 16.33
CA THR A 236 19.62 -14.60 16.97
C THR A 236 20.54 -15.28 15.95
N LYS A 237 21.79 -15.50 16.34
CA LYS A 237 22.75 -16.37 15.63
C LYS A 237 22.82 -17.77 16.26
N ASP A 238 22.16 -17.99 17.40
CA ASP A 238 22.09 -19.28 18.10
C ASP A 238 21.11 -20.24 17.40
N ASN A 239 21.64 -21.35 16.89
CA ASN A 239 20.86 -22.37 16.19
C ASN A 239 20.11 -23.32 17.14
N THR A 240 20.38 -23.27 18.45
CA THR A 240 19.78 -24.14 19.47
C THR A 240 18.67 -23.48 20.28
N SER A 241 18.35 -22.21 20.00
CA SER A 241 17.32 -21.48 20.75
C SER A 241 15.98 -22.25 20.79
N PRO A 242 15.34 -22.36 21.98
CA PRO A 242 14.07 -23.06 22.12
C PRO A 242 12.90 -22.34 21.42
N LEU A 243 13.08 -21.06 21.08
CA LEU A 243 12.09 -20.23 20.39
C LEU A 243 12.21 -20.30 18.85
N ARG A 244 12.98 -21.27 18.33
CA ARG A 244 13.11 -21.50 16.88
C ARG A 244 11.79 -21.99 16.28
N TYR A 245 11.48 -21.52 15.08
CA TYR A 245 10.40 -22.09 14.29
C TYR A 245 10.70 -23.57 13.96
N PRO A 246 9.74 -24.49 14.18
CA PRO A 246 9.93 -25.91 13.84
C PRO A 246 10.19 -26.15 12.35
N LYS A 247 9.51 -25.41 11.48
CA LYS A 247 9.75 -25.43 10.03
C LYS A 247 10.70 -24.30 9.65
N VAL A 248 11.77 -24.64 8.93
CA VAL A 248 12.81 -23.67 8.54
C VAL A 248 12.65 -23.24 7.10
N ILE A 249 12.66 -21.93 6.88
CA ILE A 249 12.56 -21.32 5.55
C ILE A 249 13.69 -20.33 5.42
N SER A 250 14.62 -20.64 4.53
CA SER A 250 15.87 -19.91 4.40
C SER A 250 15.88 -19.01 3.18
N LYS A 251 16.34 -17.78 3.37
CA LYS A 251 16.80 -16.91 2.29
C LYS A 251 18.33 -16.83 2.30
N VAL A 252 18.92 -16.81 1.12
CA VAL A 252 20.36 -16.68 0.92
C VAL A 252 20.66 -15.31 0.33
N GLU A 253 21.65 -14.64 0.91
CA GLU A 253 22.15 -13.34 0.46
C GLU A 253 23.68 -13.38 0.40
N THR A 254 24.28 -12.39 -0.27
CA THR A 254 25.74 -12.22 -0.26
C THR A 254 26.13 -10.91 0.42
N TYR A 255 27.36 -10.81 0.94
CA TYR A 255 27.85 -9.59 1.58
C TYR A 255 29.28 -9.26 1.16
N SER A 256 29.60 -7.97 1.03
CA SER A 256 30.97 -7.47 0.84
C SER A 256 31.66 -7.17 2.16
N ASP A 257 32.98 -7.00 2.17
CA ASP A 257 33.71 -6.62 3.40
C ASP A 257 33.15 -5.36 4.07
N ASN A 258 32.69 -4.39 3.27
CA ASN A 258 32.09 -3.16 3.76
C ASN A 258 30.73 -3.38 4.43
N ASP A 259 30.00 -4.43 4.04
CA ASP A 259 28.67 -4.73 4.57
C ASP A 259 28.71 -5.52 5.87
N PHE A 260 29.84 -6.14 6.20
CA PHE A 260 29.91 -7.17 7.25
C PHE A 260 29.48 -6.63 8.62
N LEU A 261 29.92 -5.43 8.98
CA LEU A 261 29.59 -4.79 10.26
C LEU A 261 28.11 -4.40 10.35
N ASP A 262 27.43 -4.26 9.22
CA ASP A 262 26.03 -3.86 9.14
C ASP A 262 25.07 -5.03 8.95
N LEU A 263 25.57 -6.28 8.92
CA LEU A 263 24.74 -7.47 8.70
C LEU A 263 23.62 -7.62 9.74
N ASP A 264 23.89 -7.28 11.01
CA ASP A 264 22.89 -7.32 12.09
C ASP A 264 21.73 -6.33 11.84
N THR A 265 21.96 -5.26 11.06
CA THR A 265 20.92 -4.32 10.64
C THR A 265 20.28 -4.76 9.33
N LYS A 266 21.08 -5.14 8.32
CA LYS A 266 20.57 -5.62 7.02
C LYS A 266 19.64 -6.82 7.18
N VAL A 267 19.93 -7.73 8.11
CA VAL A 267 19.09 -8.91 8.30
C VAL A 267 17.68 -8.59 8.80
N ARG A 268 17.45 -7.42 9.42
CA ARG A 268 16.13 -7.04 9.94
C ARG A 268 15.11 -6.81 8.83
N SER A 269 15.54 -6.38 7.65
CA SER A 269 14.65 -6.27 6.48
C SER A 269 14.33 -7.63 5.87
N VAL A 270 15.23 -8.60 6.00
CA VAL A 270 15.07 -9.98 5.49
C VAL A 270 14.24 -10.85 6.44
N LEU A 271 14.53 -10.78 7.74
CA LEU A 271 13.90 -11.54 8.81
C LEU A 271 12.92 -10.66 9.57
N SER A 272 11.96 -10.09 8.84
CA SER A 272 10.81 -9.42 9.44
C SER A 272 9.67 -10.43 9.61
N VAL A 273 8.92 -10.32 10.71
CA VAL A 273 7.67 -11.05 10.84
C VAL A 273 6.68 -10.36 9.91
N ASP A 274 6.24 -11.04 8.86
CA ASP A 274 5.16 -10.55 7.99
C ASP A 274 3.82 -10.67 8.74
N LYS A 275 3.66 -9.89 9.82
CA LYS A 275 2.48 -9.92 10.71
C LYS A 275 1.18 -9.64 9.95
N THR A 276 1.30 -8.91 8.85
CA THR A 276 0.28 -8.45 7.92
C THR A 276 0.06 -9.36 6.71
N ASP A 277 0.71 -10.53 6.61
CA ASP A 277 0.56 -11.47 5.48
C ASP A 277 -0.77 -12.25 5.54
N HIS A 278 -1.86 -11.50 5.55
CA HIS A 278 -3.23 -11.96 5.44
C HIS A 278 -4.06 -10.89 4.73
N GLN A 279 -5.24 -11.27 4.28
CA GLN A 279 -6.23 -10.35 3.74
C GLN A 279 -7.52 -10.51 4.53
N ILE A 280 -7.93 -9.47 5.24
CA ILE A 280 -9.24 -9.42 5.88
C ILE A 280 -10.05 -8.34 5.20
N SER A 281 -11.20 -8.66 4.62
CA SER A 281 -12.10 -7.70 3.98
C SER A 281 -13.46 -7.75 4.64
N PHE A 282 -14.08 -6.60 4.88
CA PHE A 282 -15.45 -6.52 5.40
C PHE A 282 -16.07 -5.16 5.07
N MET A 283 -17.40 -5.09 5.04
CA MET A 283 -18.15 -3.87 4.83
C MET A 283 -18.61 -3.27 6.17
N ILE A 284 -18.54 -1.94 6.26
CA ILE A 284 -19.05 -1.16 7.39
C ILE A 284 -19.84 0.05 6.92
N GLN A 285 -20.85 0.44 7.71
CA GLN A 285 -21.48 1.76 7.59
C GLN A 285 -20.52 2.82 8.13
N LYS A 286 -19.72 3.43 7.27
CA LYS A 286 -18.65 4.34 7.65
C LYS A 286 -19.17 5.60 8.37
N LYS A 287 -20.18 6.26 7.81
CA LYS A 287 -20.69 7.56 8.30
C LYS A 287 -21.54 7.44 9.56
N ASN A 288 -22.42 6.44 9.59
CA ASN A 288 -23.45 6.29 10.62
C ASN A 288 -23.16 5.15 11.61
N HIS A 289 -21.95 4.56 11.63
CA HIS A 289 -21.66 3.51 12.59
C HIS A 289 -21.82 4.01 14.02
N SER A 290 -22.47 3.19 14.85
CA SER A 290 -22.59 3.39 16.30
C SER A 290 -21.26 3.32 17.06
N LEU A 291 -20.18 2.84 16.41
CA LEU A 291 -18.88 2.64 17.02
C LEU A 291 -17.86 3.58 16.39
N ASP A 292 -17.38 4.53 17.19
CA ASP A 292 -16.40 5.53 16.76
C ASP A 292 -15.13 4.93 16.18
N VAL A 293 -14.70 3.77 16.71
CA VAL A 293 -13.53 3.06 16.19
C VAL A 293 -13.68 2.68 14.71
N LEU A 294 -14.85 2.20 14.28
CA LEU A 294 -15.08 1.83 12.88
C LEU A 294 -15.30 3.06 12.00
N ARG A 295 -15.99 4.08 12.53
CA ARG A 295 -16.18 5.37 11.85
C ARG A 295 -14.85 6.09 11.59
N THR A 296 -13.86 5.93 12.47
CA THR A 296 -12.57 6.63 12.38
C THR A 296 -11.41 5.80 11.85
N LEU A 297 -11.65 4.54 11.41
CA LEU A 297 -10.65 3.73 10.71
C LEU A 297 -10.11 4.47 9.47
N ASP A 298 -8.82 4.64 9.39
CA ASP A 298 -8.19 5.29 8.24
C ASP A 298 -7.07 4.43 7.67
N ILE A 299 -6.71 4.69 6.42
CA ILE A 299 -5.58 4.04 5.76
C ILE A 299 -4.32 4.22 6.61
N GLY A 300 -3.58 3.13 6.82
CA GLY A 300 -2.36 3.11 7.62
C GLY A 300 -2.59 2.93 9.13
N ASP A 301 -3.83 2.80 9.61
CA ASP A 301 -4.07 2.47 11.02
C ASP A 301 -3.67 1.01 11.33
N PHE A 302 -2.96 0.78 12.44
CA PHE A 302 -2.72 -0.57 12.94
C PHE A 302 -3.98 -1.12 13.63
N VAL A 303 -4.31 -2.37 13.35
CA VAL A 303 -5.51 -3.05 13.85
C VAL A 303 -5.14 -4.43 14.39
N GLU A 304 -5.33 -4.64 15.69
CA GLU A 304 -5.44 -5.99 16.27
C GLU A 304 -6.86 -6.49 15.99
N PHE A 305 -7.00 -7.32 14.95
CA PHE A 305 -8.26 -7.94 14.57
C PHE A 305 -8.39 -9.31 15.24
N ILE A 306 -9.45 -9.52 16.02
CA ILE A 306 -9.69 -10.75 16.78
C ILE A 306 -10.98 -11.38 16.28
N TYR A 307 -10.88 -12.62 15.81
CA TYR A 307 -12.01 -13.39 15.30
C TYR A 307 -11.86 -14.88 15.64
N LYS A 308 -12.90 -15.48 16.23
CA LYS A 308 -12.96 -16.88 16.64
C LYS A 308 -11.73 -17.35 17.43
N GLY A 309 -11.24 -16.49 18.33
CA GLY A 309 -10.08 -16.76 19.17
C GLY A 309 -8.71 -16.59 18.49
N LYS A 310 -8.66 -16.38 17.17
CA LYS A 310 -7.42 -16.01 16.45
C LYS A 310 -7.22 -14.51 16.50
N ARG A 311 -5.97 -14.08 16.62
CA ARG A 311 -5.55 -12.68 16.62
C ARG A 311 -4.70 -12.40 15.39
N TYR A 312 -4.96 -11.26 14.76
CA TYR A 312 -4.27 -10.77 13.58
C TYR A 312 -3.75 -9.38 13.89
N ASP A 313 -2.43 -9.21 13.87
CA ASP A 313 -1.79 -7.90 13.90
C ASP A 313 -1.81 -7.37 12.46
N SER A 314 -2.68 -6.41 12.16
CA SER A 314 -2.93 -5.97 10.80
C SER A 314 -2.79 -4.46 10.61
N LEU A 315 -2.89 -4.02 9.37
CA LEU A 315 -2.85 -2.63 8.93
C LEU A 315 -4.07 -2.39 8.04
N VAL A 316 -4.75 -1.25 8.16
CA VAL A 316 -5.75 -0.84 7.18
C VAL A 316 -5.04 -0.49 5.88
N THR A 317 -5.13 -1.37 4.89
CA THR A 317 -4.42 -1.23 3.62
C THR A 317 -5.33 -0.81 2.48
N GLY A 318 -6.64 -0.93 2.63
CA GLY A 318 -7.61 -0.51 1.62
C GLY A 318 -8.92 0.00 2.21
N ILE A 319 -9.48 1.06 1.62
CA ILE A 319 -10.83 1.57 1.85
C ILE A 319 -11.45 1.85 0.48
N LYS A 320 -12.57 1.20 0.19
CA LYS A 320 -13.30 1.35 -1.06
C LYS A 320 -14.72 1.83 -0.82
N TYR A 321 -15.15 2.82 -1.59
CA TYR A 321 -16.52 3.33 -1.67
C TYR A 321 -17.06 3.09 -3.06
N SER A 322 -18.29 2.58 -3.16
CA SER A 322 -18.97 2.34 -4.43
C SER A 322 -20.35 3.00 -4.37
N ASN A 323 -20.58 3.98 -5.23
CA ASN A 323 -21.85 4.72 -5.37
C ASN A 323 -22.36 5.46 -4.10
N THR A 324 -21.68 5.34 -2.96
CA THR A 324 -22.00 6.03 -1.70
C THR A 324 -20.77 6.19 -0.80
N PHE A 325 -20.71 7.27 -0.02
CA PHE A 325 -19.75 7.44 1.09
C PHE A 325 -20.24 6.86 2.42
N GLU A 326 -21.49 6.38 2.48
CA GLU A 326 -22.08 5.87 3.72
C GLU A 326 -21.57 4.48 4.10
N VAL A 327 -21.27 3.66 3.09
CA VAL A 327 -20.78 2.28 3.25
C VAL A 327 -19.41 2.16 2.62
N ALA A 328 -18.48 1.52 3.33
CA ALA A 328 -17.13 1.30 2.86
C ALA A 328 -16.73 -0.17 3.01
N THR A 329 -16.03 -0.69 2.01
CA THR A 329 -15.31 -1.96 2.10
C THR A 329 -13.92 -1.67 2.66
N ILE A 330 -13.64 -2.20 3.83
CA ILE A 330 -12.35 -2.12 4.50
C ILE A 330 -11.54 -3.36 4.16
N THR A 331 -10.29 -3.17 3.77
CA THR A 331 -9.31 -4.25 3.63
C THR A 331 -8.16 -4.05 4.61
N LEU A 332 -7.85 -5.11 5.36
CA LEU A 332 -6.71 -5.18 6.26
C LEU A 332 -5.67 -6.18 5.74
N GLY A 333 -4.41 -5.86 5.96
CA GLY A 333 -3.26 -6.70 5.64
C GLY A 333 -2.73 -6.53 4.21
N GLU A 334 -1.54 -7.04 3.99
CA GLU A 334 -0.72 -6.80 2.79
C GLU A 334 -0.77 -7.99 1.82
N TYR A 335 -1.23 -9.16 2.27
CA TYR A 335 -1.47 -10.27 1.37
C TYR A 335 -2.64 -9.95 0.44
N ARG A 336 -2.45 -10.15 -0.86
CA ARG A 336 -3.50 -9.91 -1.86
C ARG A 336 -3.52 -11.05 -2.87
N LEU A 337 -4.64 -11.78 -2.88
CA LEU A 337 -4.88 -12.83 -3.86
C LEU A 337 -5.08 -12.23 -5.25
N LYS A 338 -4.14 -12.46 -6.16
CA LYS A 338 -4.29 -12.08 -7.58
C LYS A 338 -5.38 -12.93 -8.23
N LEU A 339 -6.02 -12.42 -9.30
CA LEU A 339 -7.07 -13.16 -10.03
C LEU A 339 -6.58 -14.55 -10.46
N THR A 340 -5.34 -14.67 -10.93
CA THR A 340 -4.73 -15.95 -11.30
C THR A 340 -4.62 -16.92 -10.13
N GLU A 341 -4.30 -16.43 -8.93
CA GLU A 341 -4.24 -17.23 -7.71
C GLU A 341 -5.64 -17.62 -7.25
N LYS A 342 -6.62 -16.71 -7.35
CA LYS A 342 -8.04 -17.02 -7.11
C LYS A 342 -8.53 -18.15 -8.03
N ILE A 343 -8.21 -18.08 -9.33
CA ILE A 343 -8.55 -19.14 -10.30
C ILE A 343 -7.82 -20.46 -9.97
N GLN A 344 -6.56 -20.40 -9.53
CA GLN A 344 -5.83 -21.59 -9.08
C GLN A 344 -6.43 -22.20 -7.81
N ILE A 345 -6.89 -21.39 -6.86
CA ILE A 345 -7.56 -21.86 -5.64
C ILE A 345 -8.94 -22.44 -5.98
N LEU A 346 -9.71 -21.76 -6.83
CA LEU A 346 -11.00 -22.26 -7.32
C LEU A 346 -10.82 -23.59 -8.06
N SER A 347 -9.82 -23.71 -8.93
CA SER A 347 -9.53 -24.98 -9.63
C SER A 347 -9.01 -26.08 -8.70
N LYS A 348 -8.23 -25.74 -7.66
CA LYS A 348 -7.86 -26.67 -6.59
C LYS A 348 -9.08 -27.16 -5.79
N ASN A 349 -10.06 -26.29 -5.54
CA ASN A 349 -11.31 -26.67 -4.88
C ASN A 349 -12.21 -27.55 -5.77
N VAL A 350 -12.19 -27.36 -7.09
CA VAL A 350 -12.92 -28.22 -8.05
C VAL A 350 -12.29 -29.62 -8.18
N ASN A 351 -10.99 -29.77 -7.93
CA ASN A 351 -10.29 -31.05 -8.02
C ASN A 351 -10.41 -31.96 -6.78
N SER A 352 -11.35 -31.66 -5.87
CA SER A 352 -11.65 -32.49 -4.70
C SER A 352 -12.97 -33.27 -4.81
N LYS A 353 -13.34 -33.73 -6.01
CA LYS A 353 -14.19 -34.91 -6.21
C LYS A 353 -13.74 -35.71 -7.43
N VAL A 354 -13.47 -36.99 -7.18
CA VAL A 354 -13.09 -38.04 -8.13
C VAL A 354 -14.13 -38.18 -9.26
N GLY A 355 -13.66 -38.31 -10.52
CA GLY A 355 -14.46 -38.89 -11.62
C GLY A 355 -14.18 -38.32 -13.01
N ASN A 356 -13.38 -39.04 -13.80
CA ASN A 356 -13.12 -38.93 -15.25
C ASN A 356 -14.06 -38.00 -16.06
N ILE A 357 -13.52 -36.90 -16.62
CA ILE A 357 -14.01 -36.34 -17.89
C ILE A 357 -12.82 -35.80 -18.69
N THR A 358 -12.55 -36.41 -19.85
CA THR A 358 -11.68 -35.86 -20.89
C THR A 358 -12.43 -34.72 -21.58
N VAL A 359 -11.93 -33.49 -21.49
CA VAL A 359 -12.45 -32.36 -22.27
C VAL A 359 -11.46 -32.06 -23.40
N ASN A 360 -11.84 -32.47 -24.62
CA ASN A 360 -11.18 -32.02 -25.83
C ASN A 360 -11.50 -30.53 -26.03
N ASN A 361 -10.45 -29.73 -26.14
CA ASN A 361 -10.52 -28.33 -26.54
C ASN A 361 -10.94 -28.23 -28.02
N SER A 362 -12.13 -27.70 -28.27
CA SER A 362 -12.46 -27.08 -29.56
C SER A 362 -13.61 -26.11 -29.41
N GLY A 363 -13.36 -24.83 -29.72
CA GLY A 363 -14.38 -23.88 -30.14
C GLY A 363 -14.64 -22.73 -29.18
N TYR A 364 -13.96 -21.60 -29.42
CA TYR A 364 -14.50 -20.28 -29.13
C TYR A 364 -15.76 -20.06 -29.98
N SER A 365 -16.84 -19.57 -29.38
CA SER A 365 -17.79 -18.66 -30.04
C SER A 365 -18.69 -18.00 -28.99
N ASP A 366 -18.64 -16.67 -28.99
CA ASP A 366 -19.65 -15.67 -28.61
C ASP A 366 -20.95 -16.16 -27.93
N LEU A 367 -21.22 -15.57 -26.77
CA LEU A 367 -22.57 -15.51 -26.19
C LEU A 367 -22.89 -14.05 -25.88
N ASP A 368 -23.30 -13.35 -26.93
CA ASP A 368 -24.14 -12.16 -26.87
C ASP A 368 -25.62 -12.60 -26.89
N GLY A 369 -26.43 -11.96 -26.03
CA GLY A 369 -27.81 -11.59 -26.28
C GLY A 369 -28.92 -12.65 -26.48
N GLY A 370 -29.82 -12.73 -25.49
CA GLY A 370 -31.26 -12.48 -25.76
C GLY A 370 -32.27 -13.64 -25.64
N GLU A 371 -33.34 -13.34 -24.86
CA GLU A 371 -34.73 -13.86 -24.83
C GLU A 371 -34.94 -15.39 -24.58
N PHE A 372 -35.66 -15.86 -23.56
CA PHE A 372 -36.94 -15.42 -22.94
C PHE A 372 -36.92 -15.54 -21.40
#